data_AF-A0A0C4DJJ1-F1
#
_entry.id   AF-A0A0C4DJJ1-F1
#
_cell.length_a   1.000
_cell.length_b   1.000
_cell.length_c   1.000
_cell.angle_alpha   90.00
_cell.angle_beta   90.00
_cell.angle_gamma   90.00
#
_symmetry.space_group_name_H-M   'P 1'
#
loop_
_entity.id
_entity.type
_entity.pdbx_description
1 polymer ?
#
loop_
_entity_poly.entity_id
_entity_poly.type
_entity_poly.pdbx_seq_one_letter_code
_entity_poly.pdbx_strand_id
1 'polypeptide(L)'
;MLLAFAPVLVRVRPETLKKDLSQYMGGWNYQALLYTLWNELSLFIVGPALMALFQRRYSRPATSRTFSARYSYTAFLVHTPVNVAIELLVEAVLCPGGEKAAWMSTAAWKAAGPVIMTVLVSAVNVVASFTIGRWLVDYVPSVRSFI
;
A
#
# COMPACT_ATOMS: atom_id res chain seq x y z
N MET A 1 -12.59 1.56 -8.92
CA MET A 1 -11.47 1.86 -7.99
C MET A 1 -10.82 3.22 -8.32
N LEU A 2 -11.60 4.23 -8.74
CA LEU A 2 -11.15 5.60 -9.08
C LEU A 2 -11.68 6.67 -8.12
N LEU A 3 -12.58 6.31 -7.20
CA LEU A 3 -13.26 7.26 -6.31
C LEU A 3 -12.51 7.54 -5.00
N ALA A 4 -11.49 6.75 -4.65
CA ALA A 4 -10.72 6.93 -3.42
C ALA A 4 -9.61 8.00 -3.50
N PHE A 5 -9.30 8.51 -4.70
CA PHE A 5 -8.32 9.58 -4.91
C PHE A 5 -8.90 10.99 -4.79
N ALA A 6 -10.23 11.12 -4.71
CA ALA A 6 -10.91 12.40 -4.76
C ALA A 6 -10.41 13.44 -3.73
N PRO A 7 -10.18 13.13 -2.44
CA PRO A 7 -9.79 14.16 -1.48
C PRO A 7 -8.31 14.58 -1.60
N VAL A 8 -7.42 13.75 -2.17
CA VAL A 8 -6.01 14.12 -2.42
C VAL A 8 -5.89 14.97 -3.70
N LEU A 9 -6.77 14.75 -4.68
CA LEU A 9 -6.83 15.54 -5.91
C LEU A 9 -7.31 16.98 -5.71
N VAL A 10 -7.99 17.30 -4.59
CA VAL A 10 -8.48 18.66 -4.30
C VAL A 10 -7.33 19.67 -4.09
N ARG A 11 -6.10 19.20 -3.83
CA ARG A 11 -4.92 20.06 -3.66
C ARG A 11 -4.02 20.16 -4.90
N VAL A 12 -4.37 19.48 -6.00
CA VAL A 12 -3.57 19.43 -7.22
C VAL A 12 -4.07 20.52 -8.17
N ARG A 13 -3.18 21.43 -8.59
CA ARG A 13 -3.49 22.44 -9.61
C ARG A 13 -3.94 21.75 -10.90
N PRO A 14 -4.98 22.26 -11.60
CA PRO A 14 -5.54 21.60 -12.78
C PRO A 14 -4.51 21.42 -13.91
N GLU A 15 -3.52 22.29 -14.03
CA GLU A 15 -2.39 22.14 -14.96
C GLU A 15 -1.46 20.97 -14.62
N THR A 16 -1.24 20.67 -13.33
CA THR A 16 -0.40 19.55 -12.88
C THR A 16 -1.12 18.23 -13.11
N LEU A 17 -2.44 18.20 -12.84
CA LEU A 17 -3.29 17.03 -13.07
C LEU A 17 -3.28 16.56 -14.53
N LYS A 18 -3.38 17.49 -15.49
CA LYS A 18 -3.34 17.15 -16.93
C LYS A 18 -1.99 16.60 -17.35
N LYS A 19 -0.89 17.17 -16.83
CA LYS A 19 0.46 16.71 -17.13
C LYS A 19 0.69 15.31 -16.57
N ASP A 20 0.28 15.07 -15.33
CA ASP A 20 0.40 13.76 -14.69
C ASP A 20 -0.49 12.73 -15.40
N LEU A 21 -1.75 13.06 -15.70
CA LEU A 21 -2.63 12.18 -16.47
C LEU A 21 -2.08 11.87 -17.86
N SER A 22 -1.46 12.83 -18.55
CA SER A 22 -0.82 12.58 -19.85
C SER A 22 0.41 11.68 -19.75
N GLN A 23 1.10 11.69 -18.60
CA GLN A 23 2.23 10.81 -18.30
C GLN A 23 1.76 9.40 -17.89
N TYR A 24 0.56 9.27 -17.31
CA TYR A 24 -0.08 7.99 -16.98
C TYR A 24 -0.94 7.40 -18.11
N MET A 25 -1.31 8.19 -19.12
CA MET A 25 -1.91 7.71 -20.36
C MET A 25 -0.84 6.95 -21.13
N GLY A 26 -0.79 5.63 -20.91
CA GLY A 26 0.20 4.73 -21.47
C GLY A 26 0.38 4.90 -22.99
N GLY A 27 1.60 4.65 -23.45
CA GLY A 27 1.99 4.70 -24.85
C GLY A 27 3.05 3.65 -25.16
N TRP A 28 3.40 3.52 -26.43
CA TRP A 28 4.46 2.61 -26.90
C TRP A 28 5.83 3.15 -26.52
N ASN A 29 6.22 2.93 -25.27
CA ASN A 29 7.55 3.27 -24.76
C ASN A 29 8.20 2.05 -24.09
N TYR A 30 9.54 2.02 -24.10
CA TYR A 30 10.29 0.89 -23.54
C TYR A 30 10.05 0.70 -22.04
N GLN A 31 9.77 1.77 -21.30
CA GLN A 31 9.49 1.70 -19.86
C GLN A 31 8.17 0.98 -19.56
N ALA A 32 7.13 1.25 -20.34
CA ALA A 32 5.83 0.61 -20.24
C ALA A 32 5.93 -0.87 -20.61
N LEU A 33 6.71 -1.22 -21.63
CA LEU A 33 6.95 -2.61 -22.01
C LEU A 33 7.73 -3.39 -20.95
N LEU A 34 8.77 -2.78 -20.37
CA LEU A 34 9.51 -3.39 -19.26
C LEU A 34 8.64 -3.51 -18.01
N TYR A 35 7.78 -2.51 -17.75
CA TYR A 35 6.84 -2.55 -16.64
C TYR A 35 5.80 -3.66 -16.80
N THR A 36 5.18 -3.81 -17.97
CA THR A 36 4.23 -4.91 -18.23
C THR A 36 4.92 -6.26 -18.16
N LEU A 37 6.11 -6.41 -18.75
CA LEU A 37 6.90 -7.63 -18.65
C LEU A 37 7.21 -7.97 -17.19
N TRP A 38 7.69 -7.00 -16.42
CA TRP A 38 8.00 -7.18 -15.00
C TRP A 38 6.75 -7.57 -14.19
N ASN A 39 5.63 -6.91 -14.45
CA ASN A 39 4.37 -7.17 -13.75
C ASN A 39 3.86 -8.59 -14.02
N GLU A 40 3.80 -9.02 -15.28
CA GLU A 40 3.38 -10.38 -15.67
C GLU A 40 4.36 -11.44 -15.13
N LEU A 41 5.67 -11.19 -15.25
CA LEU A 41 6.71 -12.09 -14.73
C LEU A 41 6.60 -12.24 -13.20
N SER A 42 6.36 -11.13 -12.50
CA SER A 42 6.20 -11.15 -11.04
C SER A 42 4.97 -11.97 -10.63
N LEU A 43 3.85 -11.85 -11.34
CA LEU A 43 2.67 -12.67 -11.09
C LEU A 43 2.95 -14.16 -11.35
N PHE A 44 3.65 -14.47 -12.43
CA PHE A 44 3.97 -15.84 -12.81
C PHE A 44 4.96 -16.52 -11.85
N ILE A 45 5.91 -15.77 -11.28
CA ILE A 45 6.91 -16.33 -10.36
C ILE A 45 6.40 -16.26 -8.92
N VAL A 46 6.01 -15.08 -8.45
CA VAL A 46 5.68 -14.83 -7.05
C VAL A 46 4.38 -15.50 -6.67
N GLY A 47 3.36 -15.47 -7.53
CA GLY A 47 2.05 -16.09 -7.28
C GLY A 47 2.15 -17.57 -6.87
N PRO A 48 2.64 -18.47 -7.74
CA PRO A 48 2.75 -19.89 -7.42
C PRO A 48 3.79 -20.17 -6.33
N ALA A 49 4.89 -19.42 -6.25
CA ALA A 49 5.87 -19.59 -5.17
C ALA A 49 5.28 -19.29 -3.80
N LEU A 50 4.52 -18.19 -3.70
CA LEU A 50 3.84 -17.78 -2.46
C LEU A 50 2.72 -18.77 -2.12
N MET A 51 1.95 -19.21 -3.11
CA MET A 51 0.94 -20.25 -2.93
C MET A 51 1.56 -21.56 -2.42
N ALA A 52 2.66 -22.02 -3.03
CA ALA A 52 3.37 -23.21 -2.61
C ALA A 52 3.94 -23.07 -1.18
N LEU A 53 4.44 -21.88 -0.82
CA LEU A 53 4.90 -21.57 0.54
C LEU A 53 3.75 -21.66 1.55
N PHE A 54 2.60 -21.03 1.26
CA PHE A 54 1.43 -21.08 2.13
C PHE A 54 0.87 -22.50 2.27
N GLN A 55 0.79 -23.25 1.17
CA GLN A 55 0.36 -24.65 1.18
C GLN A 55 1.30 -25.55 2.01
N ARG A 56 2.61 -25.35 1.92
CA ARG A 56 3.58 -26.19 2.65
C ARG A 56 3.72 -25.82 4.12
N ARG A 57 3.69 -24.52 4.46
CA ARG A 57 4.08 -24.02 5.79
C ARG A 57 2.89 -23.52 6.62
N TYR A 58 1.79 -23.12 5.99
CA TYR A 58 0.70 -22.38 6.62
C TYR A 58 -0.70 -22.97 6.31
N SER A 59 -0.79 -24.22 5.86
CA SER A 59 -2.06 -24.97 5.69
C SER A 59 -2.76 -25.34 7.02
N ARG A 60 -2.46 -24.62 8.09
CA ARG A 60 -3.05 -24.83 9.42
C ARG A 60 -3.98 -23.66 9.73
N PRO A 61 -5.04 -23.89 10.53
CA PRO A 61 -5.90 -22.80 10.99
C PRO A 61 -5.06 -21.70 11.63
N ALA A 62 -5.33 -20.44 11.26
CA ALA A 62 -4.61 -19.30 11.80
C ALA A 62 -4.78 -19.25 13.32
N THR A 63 -3.67 -19.29 14.06
CA THR A 63 -3.66 -19.17 15.52
C THR A 63 -3.72 -17.72 15.99
N SER A 64 -3.39 -16.76 15.10
CA SER A 64 -3.45 -15.34 15.40
C SER A 64 -4.88 -14.83 15.35
N ARG A 65 -5.29 -14.15 16.44
CA ARG A 65 -6.60 -13.49 16.54
C ARG A 65 -6.70 -12.25 15.63
N THR A 66 -5.58 -11.62 15.29
CA THR A 66 -5.52 -10.40 14.46
C THR A 66 -5.19 -10.72 13.00
N PHE A 67 -4.27 -11.65 12.75
CA PHE A 67 -3.86 -12.06 11.40
C PHE A 67 -4.57 -13.35 10.99
N SER A 68 -5.91 -13.30 10.96
CA SER A 68 -6.74 -14.40 10.51
C SER A 68 -7.18 -14.19 9.06
N ALA A 69 -7.24 -15.28 8.29
CA ALA A 69 -7.71 -15.27 6.90
C ALA A 69 -9.11 -14.64 6.75
N ARG A 70 -9.94 -14.74 7.80
CA ARG A 70 -11.29 -14.13 7.86
C ARG A 70 -11.26 -12.61 7.66
N TYR A 71 -10.22 -11.92 8.13
CA TYR A 71 -10.14 -10.45 8.05
C TYR A 71 -9.36 -9.97 6.83
N SER A 72 -8.73 -10.87 6.06
CA SER A 72 -7.85 -10.50 4.95
C SER A 72 -8.56 -9.71 3.85
N TYR A 73 -9.80 -10.07 3.54
CA TYR A 73 -10.58 -9.35 2.52
C TYR A 73 -10.95 -7.93 2.97
N THR A 74 -11.41 -7.76 4.21
CA THR A 74 -11.69 -6.43 4.77
C THR A 74 -10.42 -5.59 4.89
N ALA A 75 -9.33 -6.20 5.37
CA ALA A 75 -8.02 -5.56 5.47
C ALA A 75 -7.57 -5.04 4.10
N PHE A 76 -7.78 -5.81 3.03
CA PHE A 76 -7.52 -5.38 1.65
C PHE A 76 -8.37 -4.18 1.22
N LEU A 77 -9.68 -4.18 1.52
CA LEU A 77 -10.58 -3.07 1.17
C LEU A 77 -10.21 -1.76 1.89
N VAL A 78 -9.84 -1.84 3.17
CA VAL A 78 -9.45 -0.66 3.95
C VAL A 78 -7.98 -0.29 3.76
N HIS A 79 -7.20 -1.12 3.09
CA HIS A 79 -5.77 -0.89 2.93
C HIS A 79 -5.48 0.45 2.25
N THR A 80 -6.17 0.77 1.14
CA THR A 80 -5.94 2.03 0.41
C THR A 80 -6.18 3.27 1.27
N PRO A 81 -7.33 3.46 1.95
CA PRO A 81 -7.52 4.64 2.80
C PRO A 81 -6.59 4.65 4.01
N VAL A 82 -6.28 3.50 4.60
CA VAL A 82 -5.33 3.39 5.71
C VAL A 82 -3.92 3.80 5.28
N ASN A 83 -3.49 3.37 4.10
CA ASN A 83 -2.20 3.74 3.52
C ASN A 83 -2.08 5.26 3.35
N VAL A 84 -3.10 5.91 2.78
CA VAL A 84 -3.12 7.37 2.62
C VAL A 84 -3.02 8.08 3.98
N ALA A 85 -3.76 7.62 4.98
CA ALA A 85 -3.71 8.21 6.31
C ALA A 85 -2.32 8.07 6.96
N ILE A 86 -1.69 6.90 6.82
CA ILE A 86 -0.34 6.65 7.34
C ILE A 86 0.71 7.49 6.59
N GLU A 87 0.62 7.60 5.26
CA GLU A 87 1.53 8.43 4.46
C GLU A 87 1.47 9.90 4.88
N LEU A 88 0.26 10.45 5.07
CA LEU A 88 0.09 11.84 5.54
C LEU A 88 0.66 12.05 6.95
N LEU A 89 0.47 11.07 7.84
CA LEU A 89 1.02 11.12 9.19
C LEU A 89 2.55 11.06 9.16
N VAL A 90 3.12 10.14 8.38
CA VAL A 90 4.55 9.99 8.20
C VAL A 90 5.16 11.26 7.60
N GLU A 91 4.51 11.87 6.61
CA GLU A 91 4.92 13.15 6.04
C GLU A 91 4.89 14.26 7.10
N ALA A 92 3.82 14.36 7.88
CA ALA A 92 3.69 15.37 8.94
C ALA A 92 4.75 15.21 10.05
N VAL A 93 5.11 13.98 10.38
CA VAL A 93 6.12 13.68 11.42
C VAL A 93 7.54 13.91 10.91
N LEU A 94 7.84 13.51 9.67
CA LEU A 94 9.19 13.58 9.10
C LEU A 94 9.53 14.94 8.52
N CYS A 95 8.52 15.66 8.03
CA CYS A 95 8.64 16.98 7.39
C CYS A 95 7.65 17.98 8.02
N PRO A 96 7.77 18.29 9.33
CA PRO A 96 6.89 19.26 9.96
C PRO A 96 7.05 20.62 9.27
N GLY A 97 5.96 21.14 8.68
CA GLY A 97 5.98 22.39 7.92
C GLY A 97 6.56 22.29 6.50
N GLY A 98 6.82 21.09 5.99
CA GLY A 98 7.36 20.86 4.64
C GLY A 98 8.89 20.92 4.56
N GLU A 99 9.57 21.17 5.68
CA GLU A 99 11.03 21.14 5.74
C GLU A 99 11.53 19.73 6.07
N LYS A 100 12.41 19.20 5.21
CA LYS A 100 13.00 17.87 5.41
C LYS A 100 13.99 17.93 6.56
N ALA A 101 13.91 16.98 7.49
CA ALA A 101 14.86 16.90 8.59
C ALA A 101 16.31 16.81 8.08
N ALA A 102 17.24 17.51 8.73
CA ALA A 102 18.62 17.67 8.27
C ALA A 102 19.35 16.33 8.02
N TRP A 103 19.07 15.31 8.83
CA TRP A 103 19.62 13.96 8.70
C TRP A 103 19.13 13.19 7.46
N MET A 104 18.09 13.67 6.75
CA MET A 104 17.67 13.10 5.48
C MET A 104 18.54 13.53 4.30
N SER A 105 19.40 14.54 4.49
CA SER A 105 20.25 15.09 3.44
C SER A 105 21.55 14.31 3.22
N THR A 106 21.96 13.48 4.19
CA THR A 106 23.19 12.68 4.16
C THR A 106 23.16 11.63 3.04
N ALA A 107 24.32 11.37 2.43
CA ALA A 107 24.46 10.40 1.34
C ALA A 107 23.99 8.99 1.73
N ALA A 108 24.28 8.56 2.96
CA ALA A 108 23.82 7.30 3.51
C ALA A 108 22.27 7.20 3.54
N TRP A 109 21.58 8.27 3.94
CA TRP A 109 20.12 8.28 3.95
C TRP A 109 19.51 8.31 2.55
N LYS A 110 20.11 9.05 1.60
CA LYS A 110 19.64 9.03 0.22
C LYS A 110 19.73 7.65 -0.43
N ALA A 111 20.73 6.85 -0.05
CA ALA A 111 20.90 5.49 -0.56
C ALA A 111 19.97 4.48 0.13
N ALA A 112 19.93 4.46 1.47
CA ALA A 112 19.22 3.42 2.22
C ALA A 112 17.82 3.84 2.72
N GLY A 113 17.61 5.13 2.94
CA GLY A 113 16.39 5.69 3.52
C GLY A 113 15.11 5.29 2.80
N PRO A 114 15.02 5.36 1.45
CA PRO A 114 13.82 4.92 0.73
C PRO A 114 13.46 3.46 0.98
N VAL A 115 14.46 2.57 1.02
CA VAL A 115 14.25 1.14 1.27
C VAL A 115 13.79 0.91 2.72
N ILE A 116 14.46 1.54 3.68
CA ILE A 116 14.12 1.46 5.11
C ILE A 116 12.69 1.95 5.34
N MET A 117 12.35 3.13 4.80
CA MET A 117 11.02 3.72 4.93
C MET A 117 9.95 2.85 4.28
N THR A 118 10.23 2.28 3.10
CA THR A 118 9.30 1.35 2.45
C THR A 118 9.00 0.16 3.34
N VAL A 119 10.02 -0.47 3.95
CA VAL A 119 9.83 -1.63 4.84
C VAL A 119 9.05 -1.25 6.09
N LEU A 120 9.42 -0.14 6.75
CA LEU A 120 8.78 0.31 7.98
C LEU A 120 7.32 0.71 7.75
N VAL A 121 7.07 1.58 6.78
CA VAL A 121 5.72 2.07 6.46
C VAL A 121 4.84 0.91 5.99
N SER A 122 5.37 -0.01 5.18
CA SER A 122 4.63 -1.21 4.76
C SER A 122 4.27 -2.10 5.95
N ALA A 123 5.19 -2.32 6.90
CA ALA A 123 4.90 -3.11 8.10
C ALA A 123 3.78 -2.47 8.94
N VAL A 124 3.86 -1.15 9.17
CA VAL A 124 2.83 -0.40 9.90
C VAL A 124 1.48 -0.49 9.17
N ASN A 125 1.48 -0.31 7.85
CA ASN A 125 0.28 -0.41 7.03
C ASN A 125 -0.41 -1.77 7.14
N VAL A 126 0.36 -2.87 7.07
CA VAL A 126 -0.19 -4.22 7.18
C VAL A 126 -0.85 -4.40 8.56
N VAL A 127 -0.15 -4.04 9.64
CA VAL A 127 -0.68 -4.16 11.00
C VAL A 127 -1.94 -3.31 11.19
N ALA A 128 -1.91 -2.06 10.75
CA ALA A 128 -3.03 -1.12 10.85
C ALA A 128 -4.24 -1.61 10.04
N SER A 129 -4.03 -2.08 8.80
CA SER A 129 -5.09 -2.56 7.92
C SER A 129 -5.78 -3.80 8.50
N PHE A 130 -5.02 -4.75 9.05
CA PHE A 130 -5.60 -5.93 9.73
C PHE A 130 -6.33 -5.56 11.02
N THR A 131 -5.81 -4.60 11.79
CA THR A 131 -6.44 -4.15 13.03
C THR A 131 -7.77 -3.45 12.77
N ILE A 132 -7.80 -2.52 11.81
CA ILE A 132 -9.00 -1.79 11.40
C ILE A 132 -10.00 -2.73 10.71
N GLY A 133 -9.52 -3.60 9.82
CA GLY A 133 -10.37 -4.60 9.16
C GLY A 133 -11.05 -5.52 10.17
N ARG A 134 -10.32 -5.99 11.20
CA ARG A 134 -10.90 -6.76 12.29
C ARG A 134 -11.92 -5.95 13.09
N TRP A 135 -11.59 -4.72 13.47
CA TRP A 135 -12.50 -3.85 14.20
C TRP A 135 -13.82 -3.64 13.43
N LEU A 136 -13.76 -3.42 12.12
CA LEU A 136 -14.94 -3.31 11.26
C LEU A 136 -15.78 -4.58 11.25
N VAL A 137 -15.16 -5.76 11.12
CA VAL A 137 -15.88 -7.04 11.08
C VAL A 137 -16.50 -7.41 12.43
N ASP A 138 -15.80 -7.12 13.53
CA ASP A 138 -16.24 -7.47 14.87
C ASP A 138 -17.34 -6.51 15.39
N TYR A 139 -17.32 -5.23 15.02
CA TYR A 139 -18.22 -4.21 15.56
C TYR A 139 -19.31 -3.70 14.59
N VAL A 140 -19.14 -3.84 13.27
CA VAL A 140 -20.13 -3.37 12.28
C VAL A 140 -20.91 -4.56 11.72
N PRO A 141 -22.15 -4.81 12.19
CA PRO A 141 -22.92 -6.00 11.81
C PRO A 141 -23.22 -6.08 10.31
N SER A 142 -23.36 -4.93 9.62
CA SER A 142 -23.56 -4.89 8.16
C SER A 142 -22.34 -5.39 7.38
N VAL A 143 -21.12 -5.16 7.87
CA VAL A 143 -19.90 -5.63 7.17
C VAL A 143 -19.76 -7.14 7.32
N ARG A 144 -20.18 -7.70 8.46
CA ARG A 144 -20.18 -9.13 8.71
C ARG A 144 -21.12 -9.93 7.79
N SER A 145 -22.19 -9.33 7.25
CA SER A 145 -23.09 -10.04 6.32
C SER A 145 -22.59 -10.09 4.88
N PHE A 146 -21.59 -9.28 4.51
CA PHE A 146 -21.02 -9.23 3.16
C PHE A 146 -19.75 -10.08 2.98
N ILE A 147 -19.20 -10.63 4.08
CA ILE A 147 -17.92 -11.37 4.12
C ILE A 147 -18.17 -12.75 4.71
#